data_AF-A0A9W7DYV4-F1
#
_entry.id   AF-A0A9W7DYV4-F1
#
_cell.length_a   1.000
_cell.length_b   1.000
_cell.length_c   1.000
_cell.angle_alpha   90.00
_cell.angle_beta   90.00
_cell.angle_gamma   90.00
#
_symmetry.space_group_name_H-M   'P 1'
#
loop_
_entity.id
_entity.type
_entity.pdbx_description
1 polymer ?
#
loop_
_entity_poly.entity_id
_entity_poly.type
_entity_poly.pdbx_seq_one_letter_code
_entity_poly.pdbx_strand_id
1 'polypeptide(L)'
;MSHTFTNCKEFDQDIDAWKVGNVESLNSCFLNCKKFNKSLRSWDVRKVKNMAYCFSGMEDFLGGGIKDWKVRGVHNMFNLFDGTYVSLQRVREVTQGWDMSNVTRGRLY
;
A
#
# COMPACT_ATOMS: atom_id res chain seq x y z
N MET A 1 6.33 -3.16 -10.03
CA MET A 1 6.34 -4.34 -9.14
C MET A 1 4.92 -4.83 -8.94
N SER A 2 4.20 -5.07 -10.04
CA SER A 2 2.82 -5.58 -9.94
C SER A 2 2.86 -7.06 -9.56
N HIS A 3 1.97 -7.49 -8.68
CA HIS A 3 1.76 -8.89 -8.27
C HIS A 3 2.94 -9.61 -7.59
N THR A 4 3.98 -8.89 -7.11
CA THR A 4 5.23 -9.51 -6.64
C THR A 4 5.05 -10.51 -5.49
N PHE A 5 4.16 -10.22 -4.53
CA PHE A 5 3.86 -11.10 -3.38
C PHE A 5 2.39 -11.49 -3.30
N THR A 6 1.69 -11.51 -4.44
CA THR A 6 0.29 -11.94 -4.48
C THR A 6 0.16 -13.38 -3.94
N ASN A 7 -0.74 -13.58 -2.97
CA ASN A 7 -1.01 -14.85 -2.29
C ASN A 7 0.16 -15.45 -1.51
N CYS A 8 1.24 -14.71 -1.28
CA CYS A 8 2.34 -15.12 -0.41
C CYS A 8 1.93 -14.99 1.07
N LYS A 9 0.98 -15.81 1.53
CA LYS A 9 0.33 -15.69 2.86
C LYS A 9 1.32 -15.65 4.03
N GLU A 10 2.45 -16.34 3.89
CA GLU A 10 3.48 -16.52 4.92
C GLU A 10 4.65 -15.52 4.79
N PHE A 11 4.62 -14.61 3.81
CA PHE A 11 5.71 -13.66 3.63
C PHE A 11 5.72 -12.60 4.74
N ASP A 12 6.84 -12.48 5.44
CA ASP A 12 7.06 -11.52 6.53
C ASP A 12 8.54 -11.10 6.63
N GLN A 13 9.22 -11.02 5.48
CA GLN A 13 10.64 -10.66 5.42
C GLN A 13 10.81 -9.14 5.46
N ASP A 14 11.94 -8.68 6.00
CA ASP A 14 12.32 -7.27 5.94
C ASP A 14 12.63 -6.85 4.49
N ILE A 15 12.00 -5.77 4.04
CA ILE A 15 12.13 -5.19 2.70
C ILE A 15 12.46 -3.70 2.74
N ASP A 16 12.93 -3.18 3.87
CA ASP A 16 13.29 -1.76 4.01
C ASP A 16 14.43 -1.37 3.04
N ALA A 17 15.29 -2.31 2.64
CA ALA A 17 16.37 -2.07 1.67
C ALA A 17 15.91 -1.96 0.20
N TRP A 18 14.64 -2.24 -0.10
CA TRP A 18 14.15 -2.29 -1.48
C TRP A 18 14.02 -0.90 -2.10
N LYS A 19 14.64 -0.70 -3.27
CA LYS A 19 14.60 0.57 -4.00
C LYS A 19 13.40 0.64 -4.94
N VAL A 20 12.31 1.27 -4.49
CA VAL A 20 11.07 1.40 -5.28
C VAL A 20 10.91 2.74 -6.04
N GLY A 21 11.90 3.64 -5.98
CA GLY A 21 11.81 5.00 -6.54
C GLY A 21 11.60 5.12 -8.06
N ASN A 22 11.74 4.02 -8.81
CA ASN A 22 11.44 3.95 -10.25
C ASN A 22 10.20 3.12 -10.57
N VAL A 23 9.49 2.63 -9.55
CA VAL A 23 8.32 1.78 -9.73
C VAL A 23 7.11 2.63 -10.06
N GLU A 24 6.45 2.33 -11.19
CA GLU A 24 5.22 3.02 -11.58
C GLU A 24 3.94 2.29 -11.15
N SER A 25 4.02 1.01 -10.78
CA SER A 25 2.86 0.20 -10.38
C SER A 25 3.20 -0.73 -9.22
N LEU A 26 2.39 -0.62 -8.17
CA LEU A 26 2.31 -1.52 -7.01
C LEU A 26 0.99 -2.33 -7.02
N ASN A 27 0.32 -2.42 -8.17
CA ASN A 27 -0.93 -3.17 -8.29
C ASN A 27 -0.78 -4.58 -7.70
N SER A 28 -1.64 -4.91 -6.74
CA SER A 28 -1.72 -6.22 -6.07
C SER A 28 -0.39 -6.71 -5.46
N CYS A 29 0.56 -5.81 -5.18
CA CYS A 29 1.92 -6.18 -4.77
C CYS A 29 1.92 -7.09 -3.53
N PHE A 30 1.02 -6.86 -2.56
CA PHE A 30 0.85 -7.67 -1.35
C PHE A 30 -0.57 -8.24 -1.20
N LEU A 31 -1.30 -8.41 -2.31
CA LEU A 31 -2.66 -8.97 -2.29
C LEU A 31 -2.66 -10.33 -1.58
N ASN A 32 -3.47 -10.50 -0.54
CA ASN A 32 -3.58 -11.69 0.32
C ASN A 32 -2.27 -12.12 1.02
N CYS A 33 -1.33 -11.18 1.24
CA CYS A 33 -0.10 -11.41 1.99
C CYS A 33 -0.38 -11.31 3.51
N LYS A 34 -1.10 -12.31 4.04
CA LYS A 34 -1.75 -12.27 5.36
C LYS A 34 -0.85 -11.84 6.53
N LYS A 35 0.38 -12.35 6.59
CA LYS A 35 1.30 -12.15 7.73
C LYS A 35 2.20 -10.92 7.64
N PHE A 36 2.29 -10.25 6.49
CA PHE A 36 3.26 -9.17 6.33
C PHE A 36 2.83 -7.92 7.11
N ASN A 37 3.67 -7.49 8.04
CA ASN A 37 3.42 -6.31 8.88
C ASN A 37 4.64 -5.39 9.05
N LYS A 38 5.69 -5.59 8.25
CA LYS A 38 6.92 -4.78 8.32
C LYS A 38 6.68 -3.35 7.84
N SER A 39 7.49 -2.42 8.35
CA SER A 39 7.44 -1.01 7.99
C SER A 39 7.79 -0.82 6.50
N LEU A 40 7.05 0.06 5.81
CA LEU A 40 7.33 0.45 4.43
C LEU A 40 7.88 1.89 4.32
N ARG A 41 8.55 2.37 5.37
CA ARG A 41 8.95 3.78 5.51
C ARG A 41 9.98 4.20 4.46
N SER A 42 10.89 3.32 4.06
CA SER A 42 11.95 3.64 3.08
C SER A 42 11.44 3.75 1.64
N TRP A 43 10.19 3.34 1.39
CA TRP A 43 9.65 3.25 0.04
C TRP A 43 9.31 4.63 -0.55
N ASP A 44 10.07 5.05 -1.57
CA ASP A 44 9.76 6.25 -2.36
C ASP A 44 8.72 5.94 -3.44
N VAL A 45 7.46 6.26 -3.15
CA VAL A 45 6.32 5.99 -4.05
C VAL A 45 5.96 7.15 -4.98
N ARG A 46 6.78 8.20 -5.08
CA ARG A 46 6.44 9.41 -5.86
C ARG A 46 6.14 9.16 -7.34
N LYS A 47 6.70 8.10 -7.93
CA LYS A 47 6.47 7.71 -9.33
C LYS A 47 5.34 6.70 -9.51
N VAL A 48 4.78 6.16 -8.43
CA VAL A 48 3.72 5.16 -8.49
C VAL A 48 2.44 5.81 -9.00
N LYS A 49 1.84 5.22 -10.03
CA LYS A 49 0.57 5.63 -10.64
C LYS A 49 -0.58 4.72 -10.24
N ASN A 50 -0.30 3.45 -9.93
CA ASN A 50 -1.32 2.44 -9.62
C ASN A 50 -0.98 1.67 -8.33
N MET A 51 -1.89 1.71 -7.35
CA MET A 51 -1.83 1.00 -6.08
C MET A 51 -3.05 0.09 -5.86
N ALA A 52 -3.84 -0.19 -6.90
CA ALA A 52 -5.04 -1.01 -6.76
C ALA A 52 -4.74 -2.36 -6.09
N TYR A 53 -5.57 -2.75 -5.12
CA TYR A 53 -5.47 -3.98 -4.35
C TYR A 53 -4.13 -4.23 -3.62
N CYS A 54 -3.25 -3.22 -3.53
CA CYS A 54 -1.88 -3.45 -3.07
C CYS A 54 -1.81 -4.09 -1.68
N PHE A 55 -2.70 -3.70 -0.76
CA PHE A 55 -2.76 -4.28 0.59
C PHE A 55 -4.03 -5.11 0.84
N SER A 56 -4.81 -5.39 -0.20
CA SER A 56 -6.09 -6.08 -0.03
C SER A 56 -5.87 -7.49 0.54
N GLY A 57 -6.67 -7.88 1.53
CA GLY A 57 -6.57 -9.18 2.19
C GLY A 57 -5.34 -9.38 3.09
N MET A 58 -4.59 -8.31 3.41
CA MET A 58 -3.54 -8.38 4.43
C MET A 58 -4.13 -8.26 5.83
N GLU A 59 -4.29 -9.41 6.49
CA GLU A 59 -4.94 -9.52 7.81
C GLU A 59 -4.12 -8.83 8.91
N ASP A 60 -2.79 -8.97 8.91
CA ASP A 60 -1.92 -8.41 9.96
C ASP A 60 -1.42 -6.97 9.67
N PHE A 61 -1.92 -6.32 8.60
CA PHE A 61 -1.46 -4.99 8.21
C PHE A 61 -1.98 -3.89 9.14
N LEU A 62 -1.06 -3.09 9.71
CA LEU A 62 -1.39 -1.99 10.64
C LEU A 62 -1.07 -0.57 10.11
N GLY A 63 -0.75 -0.44 8.82
CA GLY A 63 -0.37 0.86 8.22
C GLY A 63 1.04 1.34 8.60
N GLY A 64 1.97 0.43 8.89
CA GLY A 64 3.34 0.76 9.26
C GLY A 64 4.11 1.47 8.13
N GLY A 65 4.64 2.66 8.39
CA GLY A 65 5.57 3.34 7.49
C GLY A 65 4.93 4.05 6.27
N ILE A 66 3.61 4.03 6.12
CA ILE A 66 2.94 4.64 4.95
C ILE A 66 2.47 6.10 5.16
N LYS A 67 2.55 6.61 6.40
CA LYS A 67 2.06 7.95 6.77
C LYS A 67 2.70 9.08 5.94
N ASP A 68 3.99 8.95 5.65
CA ASP A 68 4.78 9.99 4.99
C ASP A 68 4.85 9.82 3.47
N TRP A 69 4.15 8.81 2.91
CA TRP A 69 4.13 8.54 1.49
C TRP A 69 3.59 9.73 0.69
N LYS A 70 4.31 10.08 -0.39
CA LYS A 70 3.92 11.14 -1.32
C LYS A 70 3.18 10.53 -2.50
N VAL A 71 1.85 10.48 -2.40
CA VAL A 71 0.98 9.75 -3.35
C VAL A 71 0.33 10.62 -4.43
N ARG A 72 0.75 11.88 -4.60
CA ARG A 72 0.18 12.79 -5.62
C ARG A 72 0.22 12.22 -7.04
N GLY A 73 1.18 11.35 -7.35
CA GLY A 73 1.27 10.69 -8.66
C GLY A 73 0.29 9.52 -8.87
N VAL A 74 -0.43 9.09 -7.83
CA VAL A 74 -1.30 7.92 -7.86
C VAL A 74 -2.67 8.29 -8.43
N HIS A 75 -3.14 7.51 -9.40
CA HIS A 75 -4.43 7.68 -10.06
C HIS A 75 -5.43 6.60 -9.67
N ASN A 76 -4.96 5.43 -9.24
CA ASN A 76 -5.80 4.28 -8.92
C ASN A 76 -5.42 3.68 -7.56
N MET A 77 -6.38 3.70 -6.63
CA MET A 77 -6.31 3.12 -5.28
C MET A 77 -7.49 2.17 -5.01
N PHE A 78 -8.10 1.62 -6.07
CA PHE A 78 -9.25 0.73 -5.94
C PHE A 78 -8.95 -0.43 -4.98
N ASN A 79 -9.82 -0.60 -3.96
CA ASN A 79 -9.74 -1.64 -2.94
C ASN A 79 -8.36 -1.74 -2.24
N LEU A 80 -7.66 -0.62 -2.05
CA LEU A 80 -6.31 -0.60 -1.48
C LEU A 80 -6.20 -1.36 -0.15
N PHE A 81 -7.18 -1.17 0.75
CA PHE A 81 -7.24 -1.78 2.09
C PHE A 81 -8.40 -2.78 2.25
N ASP A 82 -9.05 -3.19 1.16
CA ASP A 82 -10.21 -4.07 1.22
C ASP A 82 -9.84 -5.44 1.81
N GLY A 83 -10.63 -5.93 2.77
CA GLY A 83 -10.35 -7.19 3.48
C GLY A 83 -9.14 -7.16 4.43
N THR A 84 -8.59 -5.99 4.75
CA THR A 84 -7.61 -5.83 5.84
C THR A 84 -8.32 -5.69 7.20
N TYR A 85 -7.59 -5.91 8.30
CA TYR A 85 -8.11 -5.67 9.65
C TYR A 85 -7.74 -4.30 10.24
N VAL A 86 -7.11 -3.42 9.45
CA VAL A 86 -6.82 -2.05 9.90
C VAL A 86 -8.14 -1.29 10.11
N SER A 87 -8.30 -0.66 11.28
CA SER A 87 -9.52 0.08 11.59
C SER A 87 -9.67 1.32 10.69
N LEU A 88 -10.91 1.76 10.43
CA LEU A 88 -11.16 2.99 9.67
C LEU A 88 -10.49 4.22 10.29
N GLN A 89 -10.46 4.29 11.63
CA GLN A 89 -9.74 5.36 12.34
C GLN A 89 -8.25 5.32 12.00
N ARG A 90 -7.64 4.13 12.03
CA ARG A 90 -6.22 3.97 11.71
C ARG A 90 -5.93 4.29 10.26
N VAL A 91 -6.78 3.88 9.31
CA VAL A 91 -6.66 4.26 7.89
C VAL A 91 -6.66 5.78 7.75
N ARG A 92 -7.60 6.49 8.38
CA ARG A 92 -7.64 7.96 8.37
C ARG A 92 -6.37 8.58 8.95
N GLU A 93 -5.88 8.08 10.08
CA GLU A 93 -4.65 8.58 10.71
C GLU A 93 -3.41 8.44 9.81
N VAL A 94 -3.23 7.28 9.17
CA VAL A 94 -2.06 7.02 8.33
C VAL A 94 -2.17 7.60 6.92
N THR A 95 -3.36 8.07 6.52
CA THR A 95 -3.58 8.66 5.18
C THR A 95 -3.97 10.14 5.22
N GLN A 96 -4.11 10.76 6.40
CA GLN A 96 -4.52 12.16 6.56
C GLN A 96 -3.65 13.17 5.79
N GLY A 97 -2.37 12.86 5.57
CA GLY A 97 -1.40 13.73 4.89
C GLY A 97 -1.25 13.44 3.40
N TRP A 98 -2.02 12.50 2.85
CA TRP A 98 -1.92 12.10 1.45
C TRP A 98 -2.63 13.11 0.55
N ASP A 99 -1.90 13.64 -0.43
CA ASP A 99 -2.49 14.41 -1.53
C ASP A 99 -3.10 13.43 -2.55
N MET A 100 -4.41 13.21 -2.44
CA MET A 100 -5.18 12.31 -3.29
C MET A 100 -5.93 13.04 -4.43
N SER A 101 -5.57 14.30 -4.73
CA SER A 101 -6.31 15.10 -5.73
C SER A 101 -6.34 14.50 -7.13
N ASN A 102 -5.36 13.64 -7.45
CA ASN A 102 -5.23 12.98 -8.75
C ASN A 102 -5.82 11.56 -8.79
N VAL A 103 -6.36 11.07 -7.67
CA VAL A 103 -6.98 9.74 -7.62
C VAL A 103 -8.32 9.79 -8.34
N THR A 104 -8.44 9.04 -9.44
CA THR A 104 -9.65 8.96 -10.26
C THR A 104 -10.41 7.65 -10.07
N ARG A 105 -9.79 6.64 -9.43
CA ARG A 105 -10.42 5.34 -9.17
C ARG A 105 -10.12 4.81 -7.76
N GLY A 106 -11.19 4.53 -7.01
CA GLY A 106 -11.11 4.06 -5.62
C GLY A 106 -11.22 5.19 -4.61
N ARG A 107 -11.70 4.87 -3.40
CA ARG A 107 -11.69 5.73 -2.21
C ARG A 107 -11.21 4.90 -1.04
N LEU A 108 -10.57 5.55 -0.06
CA LEU A 108 -10.01 4.86 1.11
C LEU A 108 -11.06 4.61 2.21
N TYR A 109 -12.13 5.40 2.22
CA TYR A 109 -13.25 5.37 3.16
C TYR A 109 -14.45 6.10 2.56
#